data_AF-A0A0D0DXV7-F1
#
_entry.id   AF-A0A0D0DXV7-F1
#
_cell.length_a   1.000
_cell.length_b   1.000
_cell.length_c   1.000
_cell.angle_alpha   90.00
_cell.angle_beta   90.00
_cell.angle_gamma   90.00
#
_symmetry.space_group_name_H-M   'P 1'
#
loop_
_entity.id
_entity.type
_entity.pdbx_description
1 polymer ?
#
loop_
_entity_poly.entity_id
_entity_poly.type
_entity_poly.pdbx_seq_one_letter_code
_entity_poly.pdbx_strand_id
1 'polypeptide(L)'
;GHGSHITKEMCQVALQNNIELFCLPPHRTHELQPLDVSAFGPLQQAWYKHCEDVFNMTGEEIPRHNFINQYMGAHNQVFTEEMITKVWKNSRICPLNPH
;
A
#
# COMPACT_ATOMS: atom_id res chain seq x y z
N GLY A 1 -6.20 11.02 -10.87
CA GLY A 1 -4.87 10.98 -10.23
C GLY A 1 -4.52 12.37 -9.70
N HIS A 2 -3.75 12.46 -8.61
CA HIS A 2 -3.26 13.75 -8.11
C HIS A 2 -2.28 14.38 -9.13
N GLY A 3 -2.25 15.70 -9.25
CA GLY A 3 -1.48 16.40 -10.30
C GLY A 3 0.02 16.09 -10.30
N SER A 4 0.59 15.68 -9.17
CA SER A 4 1.99 15.23 -9.06
C SER A 4 2.28 13.88 -9.73
N HIS A 5 1.25 13.06 -10.01
CA HIS A 5 1.41 11.72 -10.60
C HIS A 5 1.18 11.68 -12.12
N ILE A 6 0.92 12.83 -12.74
CA ILE A 6 0.65 12.96 -14.18
C ILE A 6 1.50 14.11 -14.74
N THR A 7 2.77 14.16 -14.34
CA THR A 7 3.73 15.08 -14.96
C THR A 7 4.11 14.54 -16.34
N LYS A 8 4.52 15.46 -17.23
CA LYS A 8 4.94 15.10 -18.59
C LYS A 8 6.12 14.11 -18.56
N GLU A 9 7.03 14.31 -17.62
CA GLU A 9 8.22 13.48 -17.41
C GLU A 9 7.82 12.06 -17.01
N MET A 10 6.85 11.91 -16.09
CA MET A 10 6.36 10.61 -15.65
C MET A 10 5.64 9.86 -16.78
N CYS A 11 4.81 10.55 -17.57
CA CYS A 11 4.15 9.97 -18.74
C CYS A 11 5.15 9.54 -19.82
N GLN A 12 6.20 10.32 -20.06
CA GLN A 12 7.25 9.98 -21.02
C GLN A 12 8.03 8.74 -20.59
N VAL A 13 8.40 8.65 -19.31
CA VAL A 13 9.10 7.47 -18.77
C VAL A 13 8.21 6.23 -18.86
N ALA A 14 6.91 6.34 -18.51
CA ALA A 14 5.98 5.22 -18.60
C ALA A 14 5.84 4.73 -20.05
N LEU A 15 5.67 5.65 -21.01
CA LEU A 15 5.58 5.31 -22.44
C LEU A 15 6.85 4.62 -22.95
N GLN A 16 8.03 5.14 -22.59
CA GLN A 16 9.32 4.55 -22.97
C GLN A 16 9.51 3.12 -22.44
N ASN A 17 8.88 2.79 -21.31
CA ASN A 17 8.98 1.47 -20.68
C ASN A 17 7.77 0.57 -20.94
N ASN A 18 6.87 0.95 -21.85
CA ASN A 18 5.62 0.22 -22.14
C ASN A 18 4.75 0.00 -20.89
N ILE A 19 4.68 0.99 -20.00
CA ILE A 19 3.87 0.98 -18.78
C ILE A 19 2.60 1.78 -19.04
N GLU A 20 1.43 1.14 -18.87
CA GLU A 20 0.14 1.82 -18.91
C GLU A 20 -0.19 2.47 -17.56
N LEU A 21 -0.38 3.80 -17.55
CA LEU A 21 -0.72 4.54 -16.34
C LEU A 21 -2.23 4.57 -16.13
N PHE A 22 -2.71 3.85 -15.11
CA PHE A 22 -4.12 3.86 -14.74
C PHE A 22 -4.46 5.11 -13.91
N CYS A 23 -5.16 6.07 -14.51
CA CYS A 23 -5.58 7.30 -13.83
C CYS A 23 -6.94 7.10 -13.15
N LEU A 24 -6.95 6.83 -11.84
CA LEU A 24 -8.19 6.76 -11.08
C LEU A 24 -8.93 8.10 -11.09
N PRO A 25 -10.28 8.09 -11.17
CA PRO A 25 -11.09 9.31 -11.13
C PRO A 25 -10.87 10.07 -9.81
N PRO A 26 -10.96 11.41 -9.83
CA PRO A 26 -10.78 12.23 -8.64
C PRO A 26 -11.80 11.85 -7.56
N HIS A 27 -11.40 11.97 -6.29
CA HIS A 27 -12.22 11.67 -5.10
C HIS A 27 -12.71 10.23 -4.95
N ARG A 28 -12.20 9.28 -5.74
CA ARG A 28 -12.55 7.84 -5.67
C ARG A 28 -11.43 6.96 -5.13
N THR A 29 -10.36 7.55 -4.61
CA THR A 29 -9.22 6.85 -4.01
C THR A 29 -9.67 5.86 -2.92
N HIS A 30 -10.53 6.31 -2.00
CA HIS A 30 -11.06 5.46 -0.92
C HIS A 30 -11.96 4.30 -1.39
N GLU A 31 -12.39 4.29 -2.66
CA GLU A 31 -13.25 3.25 -3.23
C GLU A 31 -12.50 2.32 -4.19
N LEU A 32 -11.51 2.87 -4.91
CA LEU A 32 -10.87 2.19 -6.04
C LEU A 32 -9.39 1.93 -5.84
N GLN A 33 -8.71 2.61 -4.91
CA GLN A 33 -7.28 2.40 -4.69
C GLN A 33 -7.10 1.18 -3.79
N PRO A 34 -6.58 0.04 -4.29
CA PRO A 34 -6.58 -1.22 -3.55
C PRO A 34 -5.82 -1.13 -2.21
N LEU A 35 -4.75 -0.34 -2.21
CA LEU A 35 -3.95 -0.08 -1.03
C LEU A 35 -4.74 0.64 0.07
N ASP A 36 -5.47 1.70 -0.27
CA ASP A 36 -6.27 2.46 0.68
C ASP A 36 -7.52 1.70 1.15
N VAL A 37 -8.14 0.93 0.25
CA VAL A 37 -9.36 0.15 0.56
C VAL A 37 -9.09 -0.97 1.56
N SER A 38 -7.92 -1.62 1.47
CA SER A 38 -7.78 -2.92 2.13
C SER A 38 -6.38 -3.29 2.61
N ALA A 39 -5.30 -2.63 2.17
CA ALA A 39 -3.94 -2.97 2.60
C ALA A 39 -3.43 -2.10 3.75
N PHE A 40 -3.70 -0.80 3.73
CA PHE A 40 -3.16 0.14 4.72
C PHE A 40 -3.78 0.02 6.11
N GLY A 41 -5.08 -0.33 6.20
CA GLY A 41 -5.73 -0.55 7.49
C GLY A 41 -5.06 -1.68 8.30
N PRO A 42 -4.93 -2.90 7.75
CA PRO A 42 -4.20 -3.99 8.41
C PRO A 42 -2.73 -3.67 8.72
N LEU A 43 -2.04 -2.98 7.81
CA LEU A 43 -0.65 -2.57 8.02
C LEU A 43 -0.50 -1.61 9.20
N GLN A 44 -1.37 -0.62 9.29
CA GLN A 44 -1.39 0.35 10.38
C GLN A 44 -1.66 -0.35 11.72
N GLN A 45 -2.59 -1.30 11.76
CA GLN A 45 -2.87 -2.10 12.96
C GLN A 45 -1.67 -2.94 13.39
N ALA A 46 -1.03 -3.66 12.45
CA ALA A 46 0.15 -4.46 12.73
C ALA A 46 1.32 -3.60 13.23
N TRP A 47 1.53 -2.43 12.62
CA TRP A 47 2.56 -1.49 13.04
C TRP A 47 2.32 -0.94 14.44
N TYR A 48 1.10 -0.49 14.75
CA TYR A 48 0.79 0.02 16.09
C TYR A 48 0.94 -1.05 17.16
N LYS A 49 0.47 -2.26 16.90
CA LYS A 49 0.68 -3.38 17.81
C LYS A 49 2.17 -3.63 18.06
N HIS A 50 3.00 -3.63 17.02
CA HIS A 50 4.44 -3.81 17.16
C HIS A 50 5.09 -2.71 18.00
N CYS A 51 4.70 -1.46 17.81
CA CYS A 51 5.16 -0.34 18.64
C CYS A 51 4.76 -0.51 20.12
N GLU A 52 3.50 -0.89 20.39
CA GLU A 52 3.02 -1.16 21.75
C GLU A 52 3.80 -2.31 22.40
N ASP A 53 4.03 -3.40 21.67
CA ASP A 53 4.78 -4.56 22.16
C ASP A 53 6.23 -4.16 22.52
N VAL A 54 6.91 -3.41 21.65
CA VAL A 54 8.27 -2.91 21.93
C VAL A 54 8.29 -2.00 23.16
N PHE A 55 7.34 -1.08 23.27
CA PHE A 55 7.25 -0.17 24.40
C PHE A 55 6.97 -0.93 25.71
N ASN A 56 6.06 -1.90 25.70
CA ASN A 56 5.75 -2.71 26.88
C ASN A 56 6.92 -3.58 27.34
N MET A 57 7.77 -4.04 26.41
CA MET A 57 8.95 -4.87 26.73
C MET A 57 10.16 -4.05 27.20
N THR A 58 10.37 -2.85 26.63
CA THR A 58 11.61 -2.08 26.81
C THR A 58 11.43 -0.80 27.62
N GLY A 59 10.20 -0.29 27.70
CA GLY A 59 9.90 1.05 28.25
C GLY A 59 10.27 2.20 27.33
N GLU A 60 10.74 1.93 26.11
CA GLU A 60 11.24 2.93 25.16
C GLU A 60 10.51 2.85 23.82
N GLU A 61 10.42 3.99 23.13
CA GLU A 61 9.91 4.06 21.76
C GLU A 61 10.94 3.55 20.74
N ILE A 62 10.47 3.10 19.58
CA ILE A 62 11.36 2.67 18.49
C ILE A 62 12.16 3.88 17.98
N PRO A 63 13.50 3.84 18.05
CA PRO A 63 14.30 4.96 17.57
C PRO A 63 14.26 5.05 16.05
N ARG A 64 14.31 6.27 15.52
CA ARG A 64 14.15 6.57 14.09
C ARG A 64 15.07 5.76 13.17
N HIS A 65 16.29 5.45 13.60
CA HIS A 65 17.24 4.66 12.80
C HIS A 65 16.81 3.19 12.63
N ASN A 66 15.99 2.67 13.55
CA ASN A 66 15.44 1.30 13.50
C ASN A 66 14.07 1.24 12.83
N PHE A 67 13.45 2.39 12.54
CA PHE A 67 12.10 2.46 11.97
C PHE A 67 11.95 1.57 10.73
N ILE A 68 12.85 1.71 9.75
CA ILE A 68 12.73 0.96 8.48
C ILE A 68 12.79 -0.55 8.72
N ASN A 69 13.75 -1.03 9.51
CA ASN A 69 13.92 -2.46 9.77
C ASN A 69 12.66 -3.03 10.46
N GLN A 70 12.22 -2.38 11.53
CA GLN A 70 11.06 -2.81 12.31
C GLN A 70 9.76 -2.73 11.48
N TYR A 71 9.58 -1.66 10.71
CA TYR A 71 8.42 -1.47 9.85
C TYR A 71 8.34 -2.54 8.75
N MET A 72 9.49 -2.94 8.18
CA MET A 72 9.52 -4.02 7.20
C MET A 72 9.06 -5.37 7.78
N GLY A 73 9.25 -5.60 9.09
CA GLY A 73 8.68 -6.76 9.78
C GLY A 73 7.14 -6.77 9.72
N ALA A 74 6.51 -5.67 10.13
CA ALA A 74 5.05 -5.52 10.07
C ALA A 74 4.52 -5.54 8.62
N HIS A 75 5.26 -4.95 7.68
CA HIS A 75 4.95 -5.00 6.26
C HIS A 75 4.91 -6.44 5.74
N ASN A 76 5.96 -7.23 5.98
CA ASN A 76 6.05 -8.61 5.47
C ASN A 76 5.00 -9.54 6.09
N GLN A 77 4.53 -9.24 7.32
CA GLN A 77 3.43 -9.97 7.94
C GLN A 77 2.08 -9.73 7.24
N VAL A 78 1.86 -8.52 6.73
CA VAL A 78 0.56 -8.10 6.16
C VAL A 78 0.48 -8.35 4.67
N PHE A 79 1.54 -8.10 3.91
CA PHE A 79 1.57 -8.24 2.46
C PHE A 79 1.88 -9.68 2.03
N THR A 80 0.97 -10.60 2.34
CA THR A 80 1.01 -11.97 1.82
C THR A 80 0.32 -12.06 0.46
N GLU A 81 0.62 -13.09 -0.34
CA GLU A 81 -0.03 -13.34 -1.64
C GLU A 81 -1.56 -13.43 -1.53
N GLU A 82 -2.04 -14.06 -0.46
CA GLU A 82 -3.47 -14.17 -0.16
C GLU A 82 -4.10 -12.80 0.07
N MET A 83 -3.45 -11.96 0.87
CA MET A 83 -3.93 -10.61 1.18
C MET A 83 -3.95 -9.75 -0.08
N ILE A 84 -2.88 -9.78 -0.88
CA ILE A 84 -2.78 -9.05 -2.14
C ILE A 84 -3.92 -9.46 -3.09
N THR A 85 -4.17 -10.76 -3.23
CA THR A 85 -5.27 -11.27 -4.07
C THR A 85 -6.64 -10.77 -3.58
N LYS A 86 -6.85 -10.75 -2.26
CA LYS A 86 -8.09 -10.26 -1.65
C LYS A 86 -8.29 -8.77 -1.86
N VAL A 87 -7.23 -7.97 -1.75
CA VAL A 87 -7.23 -6.52 -2.02
C VAL A 87 -7.68 -6.22 -3.44
N TRP A 88 -7.12 -6.92 -4.43
CA TRP A 88 -7.51 -6.76 -5.83
C TRP A 88 -9.00 -7.05 -6.04
N LYS A 89 -9.51 -8.15 -5.49
CA LYS A 89 -10.94 -8.49 -5.54
C LYS A 89 -11.82 -7.40 -4.90
N ASN A 90 -11.43 -6.90 -3.74
CA ASN A 90 -12.20 -5.88 -3.00
C ASN A 90 -12.21 -4.52 -3.69
N SER A 91 -11.11 -4.15 -4.34
CA SER A 91 -10.96 -2.88 -5.06
C SER A 91 -11.74 -2.81 -6.38
N ARG A 92 -12.43 -3.90 -6.76
CA ARG A 92 -13.11 -4.06 -8.06
C ARG A 92 -12.18 -3.90 -9.27
N ILE A 93 -10.87 -3.78 -9.06
CA ILE A 93 -9.84 -3.91 -10.09
C ILE A 93 -9.50 -5.39 -10.20
N CYS A 94 -10.51 -6.18 -10.53
CA CYS A 94 -10.31 -7.54 -10.97
C CYS A 94 -10.36 -7.51 -12.50
N PRO A 95 -9.46 -8.19 -13.23
CA PRO A 95 -9.65 -8.41 -14.65
C PRO A 95 -11.04 -9.02 -14.86
N LEU A 96 -11.69 -8.66 -15.97
CA LEU A 96 -12.85 -9.41 -16.47
C LEU A 96 -12.45 -10.89 -16.44
N ASN A 97 -13.13 -11.70 -15.62
CA ASN A 97 -13.07 -13.15 -15.74
C ASN A 97 -13.99 -13.50 -16.92
N PRO A 98 -13.45 -13.89 -18.09
CA PRO A 98 -14.26 -14.15 -19.28
C PRO A 98 -14.88 -15.56 -19.27
N HIS A 99 -14.87 -16.24 -18.11
CA HIS A 99 -15.38 -17.58 -17.89
C HIS A 99 -16.37 -17.61 -16.73
#